data_AF-A0A1N7PK20-F1
#
_entry.id   AF-A0A1N7PK20-F1
#
_cell.length_a   1.000
_cell.length_b   1.000
_cell.length_c   1.000
_cell.angle_alpha   90.00
_cell.angle_beta   90.00
_cell.angle_gamma   90.00
#
_symmetry.space_group_name_H-M   'P 1'
#
loop_
_entity.id
_entity.type
_entity.pdbx_description
1 polymer ?
#
loop_
_entity_poly.entity_id
_entity_poly.type
_entity_poly.pdbx_seq_one_letter_code
_entity_poly.pdbx_strand_id
1 'polypeptide(L)'
;NGQLYRKRQEINEHIFGTIKRQWGYNHTNLTGLEKVNGEHSLIMLVYNIKRAMNILGVPDLIAKIKNWKSPYKRNVLFLQITNHFKLKSVVVFEKVLLVA
;
A
#
# COMPACT_ATOMS: atom_id res chain seq x y z
N ASN A 1 21.08 15.65 -17.09
CA ASN A 1 20.16 15.20 -16.00
C ASN A 1 18.95 16.10 -15.72
N GLY A 2 18.91 17.39 -16.09
CA GLY A 2 17.77 18.28 -15.75
C GLY A 2 16.39 17.84 -16.29
N GLN A 3 16.31 17.37 -17.54
CA GLN A 3 15.05 16.90 -18.14
C GLN A 3 14.43 15.72 -17.38
N LEU A 4 15.25 14.82 -16.83
CA LEU A 4 14.79 13.69 -16.02
C LEU A 4 14.16 14.17 -14.71
N TYR A 5 14.79 15.12 -14.02
CA TYR A 5 14.24 15.70 -12.79
C TYR A 5 12.93 16.43 -13.05
N ARG A 6 12.83 17.15 -14.17
CA ARG A 6 11.59 17.83 -14.57
C ARG A 6 10.43 16.85 -14.75
N LYS A 7 10.67 15.75 -15.49
CA LYS A 7 9.67 14.70 -15.72
C LYS A 7 9.21 14.03 -14.41
N ARG A 8 10.15 13.77 -13.49
CA ARG A 8 9.81 13.21 -12.16
C ARG A 8 8.94 14.15 -11.34
N GLN A 9 9.25 15.45 -11.38
CA GLN A 9 8.46 16.46 -10.70
C GLN A 9 7.04 16.49 -11.26
N GLU A 10 6.87 16.53 -12.58
CA GLU A 10 5.55 16.54 -13.23
C GLU A 10 4.69 15.32 -12.84
N ILE A 11 5.31 14.14 -12.76
CA ILE A 11 4.62 12.90 -12.33
C ILE A 11 4.23 12.97 -10.85
N ASN A 12 5.16 13.37 -9.98
CA ASN A 12 4.95 13.33 -8.53
C ASN A 12 4.01 14.43 -8.05
N GLU A 13 4.14 15.65 -8.55
CA GLU A 13 3.32 16.80 -8.13
C GLU A 13 1.83 16.54 -8.36
N HIS A 14 1.46 15.89 -9.46
CA HIS A 14 0.08 15.50 -9.71
C HIS A 14 -0.47 14.53 -8.66
N ILE A 15 0.33 13.52 -8.28
CA ILE A 15 -0.07 12.49 -7.29
C ILE A 15 -0.27 13.15 -5.93
N PHE A 16 0.72 13.93 -5.46
CA PHE A 16 0.64 14.63 -4.18
C PHE A 16 -0.45 15.70 -4.18
N GLY A 17 -0.65 16.41 -5.28
CA GLY A 17 -1.72 17.39 -5.43
C GLY A 17 -3.10 16.77 -5.28
N THR A 18 -3.33 15.59 -5.89
CA THR A 18 -4.60 14.86 -5.76
C THR A 18 -4.84 14.42 -4.31
N ILE A 19 -3.84 13.76 -3.70
CA ILE A 19 -3.98 13.21 -2.35
C ILE A 19 -4.17 14.32 -1.31
N LYS A 20 -3.33 15.36 -1.35
CA LYS A 20 -3.37 16.41 -0.33
C LYS A 20 -4.53 17.39 -0.55
N ARG A 21 -4.72 17.90 -1.79
CA ARG A 21 -5.70 18.96 -2.07
C ARG A 21 -7.10 18.42 -2.34
N GLN A 22 -7.23 17.42 -3.23
CA GLN A 22 -8.56 16.92 -3.58
C GLN A 22 -9.14 15.97 -2.53
N TRP A 23 -8.30 15.14 -1.90
CA TRP A 23 -8.78 14.20 -0.87
C TRP A 23 -8.65 14.74 0.55
N GLY A 24 -8.05 15.92 0.74
CA GLY A 24 -7.91 16.55 2.06
C GLY A 24 -6.94 15.83 2.99
N TYR A 25 -6.03 14.99 2.48
CA TYR A 25 -5.03 14.27 3.28
C TYR A 25 -3.89 15.21 3.71
N ASN A 26 -4.19 16.09 4.66
CA ASN A 26 -3.28 17.15 5.12
C ASN A 26 -2.39 16.72 6.30
N HIS A 27 -2.84 15.75 7.09
CA HIS A 27 -2.13 15.22 8.25
C HIS A 27 -2.25 13.70 8.30
N THR A 28 -1.30 13.07 8.98
CA THR A 28 -1.35 11.64 9.33
C THR A 28 -1.96 11.51 10.71
N ASN A 29 -2.79 10.49 10.90
CA ASN A 29 -3.42 10.23 12.20
C ASN A 29 -2.48 9.52 13.17
N LEU A 30 -1.51 8.77 12.65
CA LEU A 30 -0.59 8.01 13.47
C LEU A 30 0.64 8.82 13.86
N THR A 31 1.23 8.46 15.01
CA THR A 31 2.47 9.06 15.51
C THR A 31 3.61 8.04 15.45
N GLY A 32 4.79 8.49 15.01
CA GLY A 32 5.99 7.68 14.85
C GLY A 32 6.23 7.26 13.39
N LEU A 33 7.50 7.28 12.98
CA LEU A 33 7.91 7.13 11.58
C LEU A 33 7.44 5.82 10.94
N GLU A 34 7.54 4.70 11.65
CA GLU A 34 7.10 3.39 11.15
C GLU A 34 5.60 3.37 10.82
N LYS A 35 4.78 3.88 11.74
CA LYS A 35 3.31 3.90 11.59
C LYS A 35 2.87 4.87 10.50
N VAL A 36 3.47 6.06 10.47
CA VAL A 36 3.22 7.07 9.43
C VAL A 36 3.61 6.55 8.05
N ASN A 37 4.72 5.82 7.93
CA ASN A 37 5.10 5.18 6.68
C ASN A 37 4.06 4.14 6.22
N GLY A 38 3.47 3.39 7.16
CA GLY A 38 2.35 2.50 6.88
C GLY A 38 1.12 3.23 6.35
N GLU A 39 0.71 4.33 7.02
CA GLU A 39 -0.42 5.17 6.60
C GLU A 39 -0.19 5.76 5.20
N HIS A 40 1.03 6.27 4.95
CA HIS A 40 1.41 6.81 3.66
C HIS A 40 1.45 5.75 2.55
N SER A 41 1.90 4.53 2.86
CA SER A 41 1.89 3.42 1.91
C SER A 41 0.47 3.02 1.52
N LEU A 42 -0.46 3.04 2.50
CA LEU A 42 -1.86 2.71 2.27
C LEU A 42 -2.55 3.74 1.39
N ILE A 43 -2.37 5.04 1.65
CA ILE A 43 -2.99 6.10 0.83
C ILE A 43 -2.48 6.06 -0.62
N MET A 44 -1.18 5.78 -0.81
CA MET A 44 -0.59 5.61 -2.14
C MET A 44 -1.15 4.39 -2.88
N LEU A 45 -1.39 3.28 -2.17
CA LEU A 45 -2.06 2.11 -2.74
C LEU A 45 -3.48 2.46 -3.21
N VAL A 46 -4.26 3.16 -2.38
CA VAL A 46 -5.62 3.59 -2.72
C VAL A 46 -5.62 4.51 -3.95
N TYR A 47 -4.67 5.46 -4.01
CA TYR A 47 -4.49 6.32 -5.19
C TYR A 47 -4.24 5.50 -6.47
N ASN A 48 -3.33 4.53 -6.41
CA ASN A 48 -3.01 3.69 -7.57
C ASN A 48 -4.22 2.87 -8.04
N ILE A 49 -5.00 2.29 -7.12
CA ILE A 49 -6.20 1.52 -7.46
C ILE A 49 -7.27 2.43 -8.08
N LYS A 50 -7.57 3.58 -7.46
CA LYS A 50 -8.55 4.54 -8.00
C LYS A 50 -8.12 5.06 -9.38
N ARG A 51 -6.84 5.36 -9.56
CA ARG A 51 -6.29 5.79 -10.84
C ARG A 51 -6.37 4.68 -11.90
N ALA A 52 -6.07 3.43 -11.54
CA ALA A 52 -6.19 2.30 -12.45
C ALA A 52 -7.64 2.08 -12.90
N MET A 53 -8.59 2.16 -11.97
CA MET A 53 -10.03 2.08 -12.30
C MET A 53 -10.47 3.21 -13.22
N ASN A 54 -9.99 4.44 -13.02
CA ASN A 54 -10.35 5.57 -13.87
C ASN A 54 -9.75 5.49 -15.28
N ILE A 55 -8.54 4.94 -15.43
CA ILE A 55 -7.86 4.84 -16.74
C ILE A 55 -8.37 3.64 -17.54
N LEU A 56 -8.51 2.48 -16.89
CA LEU A 56 -8.83 1.22 -17.56
C LEU A 56 -10.32 0.88 -17.51
N GLY A 57 -11.05 1.39 -16.54
CA GLY A 57 -12.38 0.90 -16.18
C GLY A 57 -12.30 -0.31 -15.24
N VAL A 58 -13.33 -0.46 -14.40
CA VAL A 58 -13.47 -1.58 -13.46
C VAL A 58 -13.50 -2.96 -14.13
N PRO A 59 -14.28 -3.20 -15.21
CA PRO A 59 -14.36 -4.55 -15.80
C PRO A 59 -13.02 -5.02 -16.38
N ASP A 60 -12.32 -4.13 -17.11
CA ASP A 60 -11.03 -4.44 -17.72
C ASP A 60 -9.93 -4.64 -16.68
N LEU A 61 -9.96 -3.87 -15.59
CA LEU A 61 -9.05 -4.06 -14.47
C LEU A 61 -9.23 -5.45 -13.85
N ILE A 62 -10.48 -5.88 -13.61
CA ILE A 62 -10.77 -7.22 -13.07
C ILE A 62 -10.31 -8.31 -14.04
N ALA A 63 -10.58 -8.16 -15.34
CA ALA A 63 -10.16 -9.12 -16.36
C ALA A 63 -8.62 -9.26 -16.40
N LYS A 64 -7.88 -8.15 -16.33
CA LYS A 64 -6.41 -8.16 -16.28
C LYS A 64 -5.89 -8.83 -15.01
N ILE A 65 -6.49 -8.56 -13.85
CA ILE A 65 -6.10 -9.19 -12.58
C ILE A 65 -6.33 -10.70 -12.63
N LYS A 66 -7.47 -11.16 -13.17
CA LYS A 66 -7.77 -12.59 -13.33
C LYS A 66 -6.77 -13.31 -14.24
N ASN A 67 -6.33 -12.63 -15.30
CA ASN A 67 -5.37 -13.17 -16.26
C ASN A 67 -3.90 -12.95 -15.86
N TRP A 68 -3.64 -12.30 -14.72
CA TRP A 68 -2.29 -11.96 -14.31
C TRP A 68 -1.51 -13.20 -13.84
N LYS A 69 -0.46 -13.55 -14.59
CA LYS A 69 0.51 -14.59 -14.20
C LYS A 69 1.54 -13.99 -13.25
N SER A 70 1.33 -14.16 -11.94
CA SER A 70 2.24 -13.65 -10.91
C SER A 70 3.64 -14.26 -11.06
N PRO A 71 4.71 -13.45 -11.15
CA PRO A 71 6.09 -13.93 -11.13
C PRO A 71 6.53 -14.39 -9.73
N TYR A 72 5.76 -14.04 -8.70
CA TYR A 72 6.05 -14.42 -7.32
C TYR A 72 5.51 -15.82 -7.02
N LYS A 73 6.35 -16.67 -6.42
CA LYS A 73 5.99 -18.01 -5.97
C LYS A 73 4.91 -17.91 -4.89
N ARG A 74 3.66 -18.14 -5.30
CA ARG A 74 2.45 -18.02 -4.47
C ARG A 74 2.58 -18.76 -3.13
N ASN A 75 3.21 -19.94 -3.16
CA ASN A 75 3.35 -20.83 -1.99
C ASN A 75 4.31 -20.28 -0.94
N VAL A 76 5.40 -19.61 -1.36
CA VAL A 76 6.38 -19.01 -0.44
C VAL A 76 5.79 -17.80 0.26
N LEU A 77 5.09 -16.94 -0.50
CA LEU A 77 4.40 -15.78 0.06
C LEU A 77 3.29 -16.20 1.04
N PHE A 78 2.48 -17.21 0.68
CA PHE A 78 1.44 -17.75 1.56
C PHE A 78 2.03 -18.34 2.86
N LEU A 79 3.15 -19.06 2.76
CA LEU A 79 3.86 -19.60 3.93
C LEU A 79 4.43 -18.49 4.83
N GLN A 80 5.01 -17.44 4.24
CA GLN A 80 5.53 -16.29 5.00
C GLN A 80 4.41 -15.51 5.70
N ILE A 81 3.29 -15.30 5.01
CA ILE A 81 2.10 -14.64 5.55
C ILE A 81 1.54 -15.44 6.73
N THR A 82 1.29 -16.73 6.53
CA THR A 82 0.75 -17.61 7.59
C THR A 82 1.69 -17.70 8.79
N ASN A 83 3.01 -17.81 8.57
CA ASN A 83 3.98 -17.80 9.65
C ASN A 83 4.00 -16.47 10.42
N HIS A 84 3.95 -15.32 9.74
CA HIS A 84 3.93 -14.02 10.40
C HIS A 84 2.67 -13.82 11.27
N PHE A 85 1.50 -14.23 10.76
CA PHE A 85 0.26 -14.18 11.52
C PHE A 85 0.26 -15.15 12.72
N LYS A 86 0.79 -16.36 12.55
CA LYS A 86 0.90 -17.36 13.62
C LYS A 86 1.89 -16.95 14.72
N LEU A 87 3.02 -16.34 14.35
CA LEU A 87 3.99 -15.79 15.30
C LEU A 87 3.40 -14.62 16.10
N LYS A 88 2.66 -13.71 15.46
CA LYS A 88 2.00 -12.60 16.16
C LYS A 88 0.95 -13.09 17.15
N SER A 89 0.14 -14.10 16.81
CA SER A 89 -0.88 -14.61 17.75
C SER A 89 -0.26 -15.28 18.98
N VAL A 90 0.84 -16.04 18.80
CA VAL A 90 1.57 -16.66 19.92
C VAL A 90 2.22 -15.61 20.83
N VAL A 91 2.89 -14.60 20.26
CA VAL A 91 3.53 -13.52 21.03
C VAL A 91 2.52 -12.66 21.78
N VAL A 92 1.35 -12.41 21.21
CA VAL A 92 0.27 -11.68 21.90
C VAL A 92 -0.29 -12.52 23.06
N PHE A 93 -0.48 -13.82 22.86
CA PHE A 93 -0.99 -14.71 23.91
C PHE A 93 -0.02 -14.83 25.11
N GLU A 94 1.28 -15.03 24.86
CA GLU A 94 2.28 -15.10 25.94
C GLU A 94 2.39 -13.78 26.72
N LYS A 95 2.32 -12.63 26.05
CA LYS A 95 2.36 -11.32 26.72
C LYS A 95 1.13 -11.06 27.59
N VAL A 96 -0.05 -11.56 27.19
CA VAL A 96 -1.28 -11.45 28.00
C VAL A 96 -1.18 -12.34 29.24
N LEU A 97 -0.60 -13.53 29.12
CA LEU A 97 -0.45 -14.46 30.25
C LEU A 97 0.59 -14.02 31.29
N LEU A 98 1.59 -13.23 30.89
CA LEU A 98 2.64 -12.69 31.77
C LEU A 98 2.22 -11.44 32.57
N VAL A 99 1.07 -10.85 32.22
CA VAL A 99 0.54 -9.62 32.84
C VAL A 99 -0.73 -9.91 33.66
N ALA A 100 -1.23 -11.15 33.63
CA ALA A 100 -2.33 -11.65 34.47
C ALA A 100 -1.78 -12.40 35.70
#